data_AF-A0A8J7UIV0-F1
#
_entry.id   AF-A0A8J7UIV0-F1
#
_cell.length_a   1.000
_cell.length_b   1.000
_cell.length_c   1.000
_cell.angle_alpha   90.00
_cell.angle_beta   90.00
_cell.angle_gamma   90.00
#
_symmetry.space_group_name_H-M   'P 1'
#
loop_
_entity.id
_entity.type
_entity.pdbx_description
1 polymer ?
#
loop_
_entity_poly.entity_id
_entity_poly.type
_entity_poly.pdbx_seq_one_letter_code
_entity_poly.pdbx_strand_id
1 'polypeptide(L)'
;MVTNSDRFDLSNWKLTLPTDAKGGSSGTAVEVKNLFGYENSSHFFDADDGAMVFRAHVGGATTSGSKYARSELREMNGTERAAWTLKEGGTMTATLRIENAPSVDGEAGRVIVGQIHGDDHELVRLYWENGEIYFKNDRAGSGDKELRFDLRNHEGAQPNVSLGESFSYKIDARGDRLIVEIFADGQVYSSETSINKVWQEDTFYFKAGAYLGVNDTQGSGTAQVAFTGLDFSHAVDGGLGGWKADALPTSPGNGHPLPEVPGPHMPVPSLPSKGDGESDAPGQTLSGTARNETLAGSGGDDTIRGQGGDDVLNGASGGDILWGNGGRDILRGGAGDDWLKGGDSKDTYVFETNHGHDTLAEFRKGEALIFEAGLFESVSDAKGALHQTDDGIVLVTGSDSSILFTDTSFDHLNGADWILHG
;
A
#
# COMPACT_ATOMS: atom_id res chain seq x y z
N MET A 1 -23.81 7.52 -17.58
CA MET A 1 -22.85 6.41 -17.44
C MET A 1 -21.88 6.83 -16.36
N VAL A 2 -21.50 5.89 -15.49
CA VAL A 2 -20.37 6.12 -14.57
C VAL A 2 -19.11 6.25 -15.43
N THR A 3 -18.20 7.12 -15.03
CA THR A 3 -16.93 7.41 -15.70
C THR A 3 -15.78 7.20 -14.73
N ASN A 4 -14.56 7.13 -15.24
CA ASN A 4 -13.36 6.97 -14.41
C ASN A 4 -13.25 8.08 -13.36
N SER A 5 -13.56 9.33 -13.71
CA SER A 5 -13.50 10.46 -12.76
C SER A 5 -14.58 10.43 -11.67
N ASP A 6 -15.57 9.52 -11.75
CA ASP A 6 -16.53 9.31 -10.66
C ASP A 6 -15.96 8.37 -9.58
N ARG A 7 -14.91 7.61 -9.90
CA ARG A 7 -14.30 6.59 -9.01
C ARG A 7 -12.87 6.93 -8.59
N PHE A 8 -12.15 7.69 -9.41
CA PHE A 8 -10.75 8.07 -9.20
C PHE A 8 -10.63 9.59 -9.13
N ASP A 9 -9.76 10.09 -8.24
CA ASP A 9 -9.37 11.50 -8.29
C ASP A 9 -8.43 11.74 -9.48
N LEU A 10 -9.00 12.29 -10.55
CA LEU A 10 -8.28 12.61 -11.78
C LEU A 10 -8.00 14.12 -11.93
N SER A 11 -8.24 14.92 -10.88
CA SER A 11 -8.12 16.38 -10.93
C SER A 11 -6.69 16.86 -11.15
N ASN A 12 -5.72 16.09 -10.65
CA ASN A 12 -4.29 16.35 -10.74
C ASN A 12 -3.59 15.40 -11.72
N TRP A 13 -4.27 15.05 -12.82
CA TRP A 13 -3.69 14.22 -13.87
C TRP A 13 -4.01 14.79 -15.25
N LYS A 14 -3.08 14.63 -16.19
CA LYS A 14 -3.36 14.66 -17.62
C LYS A 14 -3.13 13.29 -18.22
N LEU A 15 -3.80 12.98 -19.33
CA LEU A 15 -3.67 11.69 -20.02
C LEU A 15 -2.98 11.88 -21.38
N THR A 16 -2.06 10.99 -21.73
CA THR A 16 -1.55 10.85 -23.10
C THR A 16 -2.14 9.60 -23.73
N LEU A 17 -2.67 9.72 -24.95
CA LEU A 17 -3.26 8.62 -25.71
C LEU A 17 -2.37 8.17 -26.88
N PRO A 18 -2.40 6.88 -27.26
CA PRO A 18 -1.57 6.33 -28.33
C PRO A 18 -2.15 6.62 -29.73
N THR A 19 -2.83 7.75 -29.89
CA THR A 19 -3.45 8.19 -31.14
C THR A 19 -3.12 9.64 -31.42
N ASP A 20 -3.06 10.00 -32.69
CA ASP A 20 -2.97 11.38 -33.13
C ASP A 20 -4.32 12.10 -33.10
N ALA A 21 -4.32 13.40 -33.38
CA ALA A 21 -5.52 14.24 -33.34
C ALA A 21 -6.62 13.85 -34.35
N LYS A 22 -6.31 12.96 -35.32
CA LYS A 22 -7.26 12.41 -36.28
C LYS A 22 -7.72 11.00 -35.89
N GLY A 23 -7.25 10.46 -34.76
CA GLY A 23 -7.48 9.09 -34.33
C GLY A 23 -6.58 8.06 -35.02
N GLY A 24 -5.57 8.50 -35.77
CA GLY A 24 -4.57 7.63 -36.39
C GLY A 24 -3.40 7.32 -35.46
N SER A 25 -2.44 6.51 -35.91
CA SER A 25 -1.29 6.08 -35.10
C SER A 25 0.05 6.69 -35.54
N SER A 26 0.09 7.42 -36.66
CA SER A 26 1.33 7.91 -37.29
C SER A 26 1.71 9.34 -36.92
N GLY A 27 0.84 10.08 -36.24
CA GLY A 27 1.08 11.46 -35.81
C GLY A 27 1.60 11.58 -34.37
N THR A 28 1.58 12.80 -33.84
CA THR A 28 1.92 13.05 -32.43
C THR A 28 0.77 12.61 -31.53
N ALA A 29 1.09 11.87 -30.45
CA ALA A 29 0.15 11.45 -29.43
C ALA A 29 -0.67 12.62 -28.85
N VAL A 30 -1.96 12.40 -28.66
CA VAL A 30 -2.90 13.37 -28.08
C VAL A 30 -2.69 13.47 -26.56
N GLU A 31 -2.74 14.69 -26.03
CA GLU A 31 -2.84 14.95 -24.59
C GLU A 31 -4.23 15.47 -24.23
N VAL A 32 -4.84 14.85 -23.22
CA VAL A 32 -6.13 15.24 -22.65
C VAL A 32 -5.88 15.85 -21.29
N LYS A 33 -6.19 17.15 -21.14
CA LYS A 33 -5.91 17.92 -19.92
C LYS A 33 -7.04 17.94 -18.91
N ASN A 34 -8.28 17.73 -19.35
CA ASN A 34 -9.44 17.67 -18.48
C ASN A 34 -10.03 16.25 -18.54
N LEU A 35 -9.94 15.54 -17.43
CA LEU A 35 -10.38 14.16 -17.32
C LEU A 35 -11.77 14.00 -16.71
N PHE A 36 -12.42 15.10 -16.29
CA PHE A 36 -13.76 15.04 -15.74
C PHE A 36 -14.77 14.56 -16.80
N GLY A 37 -15.34 13.39 -16.57
CA GLY A 37 -16.25 12.68 -17.47
C GLY A 37 -15.60 12.21 -18.78
N TYR A 38 -14.27 12.23 -18.89
CA TYR A 38 -13.58 11.87 -20.13
C TYR A 38 -13.45 10.36 -20.27
N GLU A 39 -13.90 9.84 -21.40
CA GLU A 39 -13.82 8.42 -21.75
C GLU A 39 -13.38 8.26 -23.21
N ASN A 40 -12.60 7.23 -23.49
CA ASN A 40 -12.17 6.79 -24.80
C ASN A 40 -12.24 5.26 -24.86
N SER A 41 -13.25 4.72 -25.53
CA SER A 41 -13.53 3.27 -25.61
C SER A 41 -12.38 2.43 -26.17
N SER A 42 -11.43 3.04 -26.88
CA SER A 42 -10.27 2.34 -27.43
C SER A 42 -9.08 2.31 -26.48
N HIS A 43 -8.91 3.34 -25.63
CA HIS A 43 -7.62 3.59 -24.95
C HIS A 43 -7.69 3.96 -23.48
N PHE A 44 -8.81 4.50 -23.00
CA PHE A 44 -8.99 4.93 -21.61
C PHE A 44 -10.47 4.86 -21.25
N PHE A 45 -10.90 3.82 -20.52
CA PHE A 45 -12.32 3.63 -20.26
C PHE A 45 -12.64 2.96 -18.92
N ASP A 46 -13.79 3.28 -18.34
CA ASP A 46 -14.39 2.56 -17.20
C ASP A 46 -14.86 1.17 -17.67
N ALA A 47 -14.38 0.12 -17.03
CA ALA A 47 -14.84 -1.25 -17.28
C ALA A 47 -16.08 -1.59 -16.44
N ASP A 48 -16.79 -2.67 -16.81
CA ASP A 48 -18.02 -3.10 -16.12
C ASP A 48 -17.80 -3.40 -14.63
N ASP A 49 -16.59 -3.81 -14.25
CA ASP A 49 -16.17 -4.05 -12.85
C ASP A 49 -15.73 -2.78 -12.13
N GLY A 50 -15.76 -1.62 -12.80
CA GLY A 50 -15.33 -0.33 -12.28
C GLY A 50 -13.84 -0.08 -12.32
N ALA A 51 -13.06 -0.92 -13.00
CA ALA A 51 -11.64 -0.66 -13.19
C ALA A 51 -11.42 0.43 -14.25
N MET A 52 -10.46 1.32 -13.99
CA MET A 52 -9.96 2.30 -14.95
C MET A 52 -8.96 1.64 -15.89
N VAL A 53 -9.36 1.42 -17.14
CA VAL A 53 -8.58 0.66 -18.12
C VAL A 53 -7.76 1.58 -19.01
N PHE A 54 -6.46 1.31 -19.10
CA PHE A 54 -5.52 1.91 -20.04
C PHE A 54 -5.16 0.90 -21.12
N ARG A 55 -5.33 1.26 -22.40
CA ARG A 55 -4.93 0.42 -23.53
C ARG A 55 -4.02 1.15 -24.50
N ALA A 56 -2.79 0.64 -24.64
CA ALA A 56 -1.81 1.07 -25.63
C ALA A 56 -1.56 -0.03 -26.66
N HIS A 57 -1.34 0.32 -27.91
CA HIS A 57 -1.04 -0.65 -28.97
C HIS A 57 0.32 -0.37 -29.60
N VAL A 58 0.98 -1.45 -30.01
CA VAL A 58 2.24 -1.37 -30.73
C VAL A 58 2.01 -0.65 -32.06
N GLY A 59 2.90 0.29 -32.39
CA GLY A 59 2.76 1.18 -33.54
C GLY A 59 1.82 2.37 -33.32
N GLY A 60 1.33 2.58 -32.09
CA GLY A 60 0.56 3.76 -31.69
C GLY A 60 1.38 5.04 -31.76
N ALA A 61 0.67 6.18 -31.81
CA ALA A 61 1.29 7.49 -31.84
C ALA A 61 2.13 7.74 -30.58
N THR A 62 3.26 8.43 -30.73
CA THR A 62 4.17 8.78 -29.63
C THR A 62 4.33 10.30 -29.50
N THR A 63 4.93 10.75 -28.40
CA THR A 63 5.44 12.11 -28.28
C THR A 63 6.89 12.17 -28.77
N SER A 64 7.41 13.36 -29.08
CA SER A 64 8.76 13.53 -29.64
C SER A 64 9.90 12.97 -28.78
N GLY A 65 9.70 12.87 -27.46
CA GLY A 65 10.67 12.28 -26.53
C GLY A 65 10.48 10.79 -26.27
N SER A 66 9.47 10.14 -26.86
CA SER A 66 9.07 8.77 -26.53
C SER A 66 9.32 7.81 -27.68
N LYS A 67 9.99 6.69 -27.38
CA LYS A 67 10.19 5.59 -28.33
C LYS A 67 8.98 4.67 -28.45
N TYR A 68 8.11 4.67 -27.45
CA TYR A 68 7.01 3.71 -27.33
C TYR A 68 5.68 4.43 -27.10
N ALA A 69 4.59 3.81 -27.56
CA ALA A 69 3.24 4.34 -27.38
C ALA A 69 2.75 4.14 -25.94
N ARG A 70 1.83 4.99 -25.49
CA ARG A 70 1.29 4.96 -24.13
C ARG A 70 -0.18 5.35 -24.09
N SER A 71 -0.93 4.73 -23.18
CA SER A 71 -2.13 5.31 -22.58
C SER A 71 -1.80 5.49 -21.10
N GLU A 72 -1.45 6.71 -20.70
CA GLU A 72 -0.77 6.92 -19.42
C GLU A 72 -1.07 8.30 -18.84
N LEU A 73 -1.31 8.32 -17.53
CA LEU A 73 -1.47 9.53 -16.75
C LEU A 73 -0.11 10.16 -16.42
N ARG A 74 -0.10 11.49 -16.34
CA ARG A 74 1.03 12.30 -15.89
C ARG A 74 0.53 13.26 -14.82
N GLU A 75 1.15 13.23 -13.65
CA GLU A 75 0.76 14.02 -12.47
C GLU A 75 0.78 15.51 -12.77
N MET A 76 -0.20 16.27 -12.31
CA MET A 76 -0.34 17.71 -12.51
C MET A 76 -0.49 18.41 -11.17
N ASN A 77 -0.22 19.71 -11.11
CA ASN A 77 -0.56 20.55 -9.97
C ASN A 77 -1.64 21.53 -10.44
N GLY A 78 -2.90 21.09 -10.35
CA GLY A 78 -4.01 21.76 -11.04
C GLY A 78 -3.78 21.81 -12.55
N THR A 79 -3.65 23.02 -13.12
CA THR A 79 -3.42 23.21 -14.56
C THR A 79 -1.94 23.23 -14.95
N GLU A 80 -1.05 23.30 -13.96
CA GLU A 80 0.39 23.38 -14.15
C GLU A 80 1.03 22.00 -14.06
N ARG A 81 2.27 21.92 -14.53
CA ARG A 81 3.02 20.68 -14.43
C ARG A 81 3.47 20.47 -12.99
N ALA A 82 3.11 19.34 -12.36
CA ALA A 82 3.77 18.87 -11.15
C ALA A 82 5.30 18.83 -11.35
N ALA A 83 6.02 19.25 -10.31
CA ALA A 83 7.47 19.42 -10.27
C ALA A 83 7.91 19.47 -8.79
N TRP A 84 7.72 18.37 -8.06
CA TRP A 84 8.09 18.25 -6.65
C TRP A 84 9.57 17.89 -6.48
N THR A 85 10.14 18.10 -5.30
CA THR A 85 11.57 17.78 -5.01
C THR A 85 11.67 16.57 -4.09
N LEU A 86 12.82 15.89 -4.04
CA LEU A 86 13.01 14.79 -3.09
C LEU A 86 12.86 15.22 -1.63
N LYS A 87 13.16 16.47 -1.30
CA LYS A 87 12.95 17.01 0.06
C LYS A 87 11.47 17.02 0.46
N GLU A 88 10.60 17.39 -0.49
CA GLU A 88 9.15 17.29 -0.32
C GLU A 88 8.72 15.82 -0.27
N GLY A 89 9.26 15.03 -1.20
CA GLY A 89 9.01 13.61 -1.34
C GLY A 89 7.65 13.31 -1.96
N GLY A 90 7.41 12.05 -2.24
CA GLY A 90 6.11 11.60 -2.72
C GLY A 90 5.95 10.10 -2.65
N THR A 91 4.71 9.71 -2.40
CA THR A 91 4.22 8.34 -2.43
C THR A 91 3.17 8.22 -3.53
N MET A 92 3.30 7.22 -4.40
CA MET A 92 2.22 6.79 -5.31
C MET A 92 1.92 5.32 -5.10
N THR A 93 0.64 5.00 -4.97
CA THR A 93 0.16 3.62 -4.83
C THR A 93 -0.87 3.30 -5.90
N ALA A 94 -0.91 2.04 -6.32
CA ALA A 94 -1.95 1.55 -7.21
C ALA A 94 -2.25 0.08 -6.96
N THR A 95 -3.48 -0.32 -7.28
CA THR A 95 -3.88 -1.72 -7.41
C THR A 95 -4.38 -1.94 -8.82
N LEU A 96 -3.83 -2.94 -9.50
CA LEU A 96 -4.08 -3.16 -10.92
C LEU A 96 -3.95 -4.63 -11.29
N ARG A 97 -4.33 -4.93 -12.54
CA ARG A 97 -4.06 -6.20 -13.22
C ARG A 97 -3.59 -5.93 -14.64
N ILE A 98 -2.71 -6.77 -15.15
CA ILE A 98 -2.32 -6.75 -16.57
C ILE A 98 -3.27 -7.66 -17.33
N GLU A 99 -4.19 -7.12 -18.11
CA GLU A 99 -5.18 -7.92 -18.84
C GLU A 99 -4.64 -8.42 -20.18
N ASN A 100 -3.72 -7.67 -20.78
CA ASN A 100 -3.01 -8.08 -21.98
C ASN A 100 -1.63 -7.44 -22.04
N ALA A 101 -0.68 -8.14 -22.63
CA ALA A 101 0.67 -7.66 -22.90
C ALA A 101 0.97 -7.69 -24.40
N PRO A 102 1.83 -6.79 -24.90
CA PRO A 102 2.32 -6.88 -26.28
C PRO A 102 3.14 -8.17 -26.44
N SER A 103 3.43 -8.58 -27.68
CA SER A 103 4.22 -9.78 -27.97
C SER A 103 5.54 -9.43 -28.68
N VAL A 104 6.63 -10.06 -28.27
CA VAL A 104 7.96 -10.00 -28.90
C VAL A 104 8.36 -11.43 -29.25
N ASP A 105 8.55 -11.72 -30.54
CA ASP A 105 8.94 -13.06 -31.03
C ASP A 105 8.07 -14.22 -30.50
N GLY A 106 6.79 -13.95 -30.23
CA GLY A 106 5.82 -14.94 -29.72
C GLY A 106 5.68 -14.98 -28.21
N GLU A 107 6.54 -14.30 -27.46
CA GLU A 107 6.52 -14.22 -26.00
C GLU A 107 5.86 -12.92 -25.52
N ALA A 108 5.39 -12.90 -24.28
CA ALA A 108 4.84 -11.68 -23.67
C ALA A 108 5.96 -10.63 -23.50
N GLY A 109 5.73 -9.46 -24.08
CA GLY A 109 6.59 -8.30 -23.94
C GLY A 109 6.30 -7.50 -22.67
N ARG A 110 7.18 -6.55 -22.41
CA ARG A 110 7.17 -5.68 -21.23
C ARG A 110 6.17 -4.53 -21.30
N VAL A 111 5.59 -4.22 -20.14
CA VAL A 111 4.71 -3.07 -19.89
C VAL A 111 5.23 -2.30 -18.70
N ILE A 112 5.28 -0.97 -18.80
CA ILE A 112 5.57 -0.06 -17.69
C ILE A 112 4.23 0.41 -17.11
N VAL A 113 4.07 0.29 -15.80
CA VAL A 113 2.79 0.56 -15.12
C VAL A 113 2.82 1.75 -14.17
N GLY A 114 4.00 2.09 -13.64
CA GLY A 114 4.21 3.20 -12.71
C GLY A 114 5.60 3.79 -12.87
N GLN A 115 5.72 5.12 -12.74
CA GLN A 115 6.99 5.83 -12.88
C GLN A 115 7.12 7.02 -11.92
N ILE A 116 8.37 7.32 -11.56
CA ILE A 116 8.79 8.66 -11.15
C ILE A 116 9.74 9.16 -12.23
N HIS A 117 9.37 10.24 -12.89
CA HIS A 117 10.16 10.86 -13.93
C HIS A 117 10.80 12.15 -13.38
N GLY A 118 12.11 12.30 -13.55
CA GLY A 118 12.87 13.52 -13.23
C GLY A 118 12.81 14.53 -14.37
N ASP A 119 13.84 15.36 -14.52
CA ASP A 119 13.86 16.36 -15.60
C ASP A 119 14.08 15.72 -16.97
N ASP A 120 15.12 14.88 -17.07
CA ASP A 120 15.56 14.25 -18.32
C ASP A 120 15.61 12.70 -18.27
N HIS A 121 15.49 12.11 -17.08
CA HIS A 121 15.70 10.68 -16.83
C HIS A 121 14.62 10.15 -15.89
N GLU A 122 14.43 8.83 -15.83
CA GLU A 122 13.48 8.23 -14.90
C GLU A 122 14.15 7.65 -13.65
N LEU A 123 13.73 8.16 -12.49
CA LEU A 123 14.14 7.65 -11.17
C LEU A 123 13.58 6.25 -10.96
N VAL A 124 12.33 6.02 -11.41
CA VAL A 124 11.67 4.71 -11.37
C VAL A 124 10.92 4.49 -12.67
N ARG A 125 11.16 3.33 -13.29
CA ARG A 125 10.23 2.70 -14.25
C ARG A 125 9.89 1.31 -13.74
N LEU A 126 8.67 1.12 -13.26
CA LEU A 126 8.18 -0.16 -12.77
C LEU A 126 7.63 -1.00 -13.93
N TYR A 127 8.22 -2.17 -14.15
CA TYR A 127 7.92 -3.09 -15.24
C TYR A 127 7.12 -4.28 -14.74
N TRP A 128 6.20 -4.73 -15.58
CA TRP A 128 5.77 -6.12 -15.64
C TRP A 128 6.28 -6.73 -16.96
N GLU A 129 6.92 -7.90 -16.90
CA GLU A 129 7.46 -8.61 -18.06
C GLU A 129 7.29 -10.13 -17.86
N ASN A 130 6.29 -10.71 -18.53
CA ASN A 130 6.00 -12.14 -18.49
C ASN A 130 5.89 -12.72 -17.06
N GLY A 131 5.19 -12.01 -16.18
CA GLY A 131 5.02 -12.40 -14.78
C GLY A 131 5.99 -11.71 -13.83
N GLU A 132 7.22 -11.43 -14.26
CA GLU A 132 8.21 -10.75 -13.42
C GLU A 132 7.84 -9.28 -13.21
N ILE A 133 7.99 -8.81 -11.97
CA ILE A 133 7.90 -7.39 -11.63
C ILE A 133 9.24 -6.91 -11.08
N TYR A 134 9.76 -5.84 -11.68
CA TYR A 134 11.03 -5.22 -11.31
C TYR A 134 10.99 -3.73 -11.69
N PHE A 135 11.90 -2.92 -11.18
CA PHE A 135 12.04 -1.55 -11.66
C PHE A 135 13.45 -1.24 -12.15
N LYS A 136 13.56 -0.17 -12.94
CA LYS A 136 14.83 0.41 -13.36
C LYS A 136 14.94 1.85 -12.91
N ASN A 137 16.16 2.24 -12.55
CA ASN A 137 16.55 3.62 -12.29
C ASN A 137 17.70 3.97 -13.23
N ASP A 138 17.58 5.08 -13.97
CA ASP A 138 18.54 5.44 -15.01
C ASP A 138 19.94 5.81 -14.52
N ARG A 139 20.05 6.21 -13.26
CA ARG A 139 21.27 6.82 -12.72
C ARG A 139 21.63 6.29 -11.34
N ALA A 140 21.30 5.03 -11.06
CA ALA A 140 21.62 4.39 -9.78
C ALA A 140 22.97 3.64 -9.80
N GLY A 141 23.40 3.15 -10.96
CA GLY A 141 24.64 2.40 -11.10
C GLY A 141 25.91 3.26 -11.05
N SER A 142 27.07 2.61 -10.99
CA SER A 142 28.37 3.29 -11.01
C SER A 142 28.52 4.19 -12.23
N GLY A 143 28.80 5.49 -11.99
CA GLY A 143 28.89 6.50 -13.05
C GLY A 143 27.54 6.85 -13.65
N ASP A 144 26.48 6.83 -12.83
CA ASP A 144 25.10 7.20 -13.18
C ASP A 144 24.53 6.37 -14.36
N LYS A 145 24.84 5.06 -14.35
CA LYS A 145 24.30 4.11 -15.33
C LYS A 145 22.95 3.56 -14.89
N GLU A 146 22.15 3.15 -15.88
CA GLU A 146 20.90 2.44 -15.63
C GLU A 146 21.17 1.16 -14.84
N LEU A 147 20.36 0.91 -13.81
CA LEU A 147 20.39 -0.31 -13.02
C LEU A 147 18.98 -0.88 -12.86
N ARG A 148 18.87 -2.21 -12.94
CA ARG A 148 17.67 -2.97 -12.60
C ARG A 148 17.70 -3.33 -11.12
N PHE A 149 16.54 -3.22 -10.49
CA PHE A 149 16.30 -3.62 -9.12
C PHE A 149 15.18 -4.65 -9.11
N ASP A 150 15.49 -5.81 -8.55
CA ASP A 150 14.50 -6.84 -8.29
C ASP A 150 13.88 -6.60 -6.91
N LEU A 151 12.59 -6.89 -6.77
CA LEU A 151 11.91 -6.85 -5.49
C LEU A 151 11.94 -8.24 -4.86
N ARG A 152 12.12 -8.31 -3.54
CA ARG A 152 12.15 -9.57 -2.83
C ARG A 152 11.28 -9.55 -1.59
N ASN A 153 10.63 -10.67 -1.31
CA ASN A 153 10.00 -10.89 -0.01
C ASN A 153 11.09 -11.24 1.04
N HIS A 154 10.65 -11.50 2.27
CA HIS A 154 11.53 -11.90 3.37
C HIS A 154 12.30 -13.23 3.12
N GLU A 155 11.76 -14.11 2.27
CA GLU A 155 12.40 -15.38 1.87
C GLU A 155 13.39 -15.20 0.70
N GLY A 156 13.50 -14.00 0.13
CA GLY A 156 14.34 -13.70 -1.03
C GLY A 156 13.71 -14.04 -2.39
N ALA A 157 12.45 -14.51 -2.41
CA ALA A 157 11.70 -14.78 -3.63
C ALA A 157 11.24 -13.48 -4.32
N GLN A 158 11.06 -13.52 -5.64
CA GLN A 158 10.58 -12.39 -6.44
C GLN A 158 9.08 -12.54 -6.72
N PRO A 159 8.34 -11.43 -6.92
CA PRO A 159 6.94 -11.49 -7.30
C PRO A 159 6.79 -12.11 -8.69
N ASN A 160 5.76 -12.95 -8.86
CA ASN A 160 5.38 -13.50 -10.16
C ASN A 160 3.86 -13.39 -10.34
N VAL A 161 3.42 -12.45 -11.17
CA VAL A 161 2.01 -12.09 -11.31
C VAL A 161 1.50 -12.42 -12.69
N SER A 162 0.56 -13.35 -12.80
CA SER A 162 0.01 -13.77 -14.09
C SER A 162 -0.84 -12.68 -14.76
N LEU A 163 -1.05 -12.79 -16.07
CA LEU A 163 -2.06 -11.95 -16.73
C LEU A 163 -3.44 -12.16 -16.08
N GLY A 164 -4.15 -11.05 -15.84
CA GLY A 164 -5.45 -11.00 -15.16
C GLY A 164 -5.37 -11.04 -13.63
N GLU A 165 -4.23 -11.41 -13.06
CA GLU A 165 -4.03 -11.40 -11.61
C GLU A 165 -3.84 -9.97 -11.10
N SER A 166 -4.48 -9.68 -9.97
CA SER A 166 -4.38 -8.37 -9.32
C SER A 166 -3.17 -8.30 -8.42
N PHE A 167 -2.48 -7.17 -8.43
CA PHE A 167 -1.40 -6.83 -7.53
C PHE A 167 -1.44 -5.34 -7.21
N SER A 168 -0.81 -4.93 -6.12
CA SER A 168 -0.60 -3.53 -5.78
C SER A 168 0.87 -3.15 -5.88
N TYR A 169 1.15 -1.88 -6.13
CA TYR A 169 2.47 -1.31 -5.94
C TYR A 169 2.42 -0.08 -5.05
N LYS A 170 3.52 0.19 -4.35
CA LYS A 170 3.85 1.46 -3.69
C LYS A 170 5.22 1.92 -4.20
N ILE A 171 5.30 3.18 -4.60
CA ILE A 171 6.57 3.85 -4.96
C ILE A 171 6.67 5.08 -4.06
N ASP A 172 7.59 5.06 -3.09
CA ASP A 172 7.87 6.16 -2.17
C ASP A 172 9.30 6.67 -2.39
N ALA A 173 9.45 7.97 -2.63
CA ALA A 173 10.74 8.62 -2.79
C ALA A 173 10.79 9.90 -1.96
N ARG A 174 11.72 9.95 -0.99
CA ARG A 174 11.86 11.08 -0.07
C ARG A 174 13.30 11.20 0.43
N GLY A 175 13.85 12.40 0.38
CA GLY A 175 15.24 12.70 0.71
C GLY A 175 16.20 11.91 -0.18
N ASP A 176 16.98 11.03 0.42
CA ASP A 176 17.87 10.11 -0.28
C ASP A 176 17.36 8.66 -0.27
N ARG A 177 16.10 8.42 0.09
CA ARG A 177 15.50 7.09 0.18
C ARG A 177 14.49 6.87 -0.94
N LEU A 178 14.58 5.71 -1.58
CA LEU A 178 13.59 5.19 -2.53
C LEU A 178 13.16 3.80 -2.07
N ILE A 179 11.86 3.64 -1.84
CA ILE A 179 11.23 2.36 -1.50
C ILE A 179 10.24 2.03 -2.63
N VAL A 180 10.39 0.84 -3.20
CA VAL A 180 9.38 0.26 -4.09
C VAL A 180 8.89 -1.03 -3.44
N GLU A 181 7.57 -1.19 -3.35
CA GLU A 181 6.92 -2.39 -2.84
C GLU A 181 5.89 -2.89 -3.83
N ILE A 182 5.78 -4.21 -3.93
CA ILE A 182 4.74 -4.92 -4.64
C ILE A 182 4.01 -5.78 -3.63
N PHE A 183 2.69 -5.71 -3.63
CA PHE A 183 1.86 -6.70 -2.97
C PHE A 183 1.21 -7.59 -4.02
N ALA A 184 1.55 -8.87 -4.00
CA ALA A 184 0.97 -9.91 -4.83
C ALA A 184 0.87 -11.16 -3.98
N ASP A 185 0.05 -12.15 -4.34
CA ASP A 185 0.03 -13.51 -3.76
C ASP A 185 0.09 -13.67 -2.21
N GLY A 186 -0.26 -12.63 -1.47
CA GLY A 186 -0.31 -12.59 0.00
C GLY A 186 0.92 -12.01 0.63
N GLN A 187 1.86 -11.54 -0.19
CA GLN A 187 3.20 -11.20 0.23
C GLN A 187 3.57 -9.81 -0.27
N VAL A 188 4.37 -9.13 0.55
CA VAL A 188 5.03 -7.90 0.17
C VAL A 188 6.43 -8.23 -0.32
N TYR A 189 6.74 -7.77 -1.53
CA TYR A 189 8.05 -7.80 -2.14
C TYR A 189 8.59 -6.38 -2.18
N SER A 190 9.75 -6.14 -1.58
CA SER A 190 10.28 -4.79 -1.44
C SER A 190 11.68 -4.65 -2.05
N SER A 191 12.02 -3.41 -2.40
CA SER A 191 13.37 -2.99 -2.71
C SER A 191 13.55 -1.58 -2.18
N GLU A 192 14.45 -1.44 -1.22
CA GLU A 192 14.84 -0.16 -0.63
C GLU A 192 16.25 0.21 -1.08
N THR A 193 16.41 1.44 -1.57
CA THR A 193 17.67 1.92 -2.15
C THR A 193 17.94 3.37 -1.78
N SER A 194 19.22 3.74 -1.77
CA SER A 194 19.58 5.15 -1.68
C SER A 194 19.54 5.82 -3.05
N ILE A 195 18.99 7.02 -3.11
CA ILE A 195 18.91 7.85 -4.31
C ILE A 195 20.25 8.57 -4.50
N ASN A 196 20.89 8.36 -5.66
CA ASN A 196 22.16 9.01 -5.99
C ASN A 196 22.03 10.54 -6.03
N LYS A 197 23.11 11.23 -5.64
CA LYS A 197 23.15 12.70 -5.54
C LYS A 197 22.80 13.44 -6.83
N VAL A 198 23.01 12.81 -7.99
CA VAL A 198 22.67 13.38 -9.31
C VAL A 198 21.18 13.72 -9.43
N TRP A 199 20.31 13.05 -8.67
CA TRP A 199 18.86 13.29 -8.65
C TRP A 199 18.42 14.42 -7.71
N GLN A 200 19.31 14.92 -6.84
CA GLN A 200 18.89 15.84 -5.76
C GLN A 200 18.52 17.24 -6.25
N GLU A 201 18.93 17.60 -7.48
CA GLU A 201 18.60 18.87 -8.13
C GLU A 201 17.43 18.75 -9.12
N ASP A 202 16.98 17.54 -9.42
CA ASP A 202 15.85 17.31 -10.34
C ASP A 202 14.52 17.69 -9.69
N THR A 203 13.54 18.00 -10.55
CA THR A 203 12.13 17.99 -10.15
C THR A 203 11.44 16.75 -10.68
N PHE A 204 10.40 16.31 -9.98
CA PHE A 204 9.77 15.02 -10.22
C PHE A 204 8.28 15.14 -10.45
N TYR A 205 7.74 14.11 -11.09
CA TYR A 205 6.32 13.88 -11.24
C TYR A 205 6.02 12.38 -11.42
N PHE A 206 4.87 11.96 -10.93
CA PHE A 206 4.38 10.60 -11.08
C PHE A 206 3.74 10.35 -12.46
N LYS A 207 3.77 9.08 -12.87
CA LYS A 207 3.04 8.58 -14.04
C LYS A 207 2.50 7.18 -13.76
N ALA A 208 1.29 6.90 -14.24
CA ALA A 208 0.63 5.60 -14.07
C ALA A 208 -0.24 5.25 -15.28
N GLY A 209 -0.25 3.99 -15.70
CA GLY A 209 -1.09 3.52 -16.81
C GLY A 209 -0.45 2.37 -17.60
N ALA A 210 -0.59 2.39 -18.92
CA ALA A 210 0.02 1.42 -19.82
C ALA A 210 1.01 2.13 -20.76
N TYR A 211 2.31 2.05 -20.43
CA TYR A 211 3.38 2.50 -21.30
C TYR A 211 4.14 1.28 -21.87
N LEU A 212 4.15 1.15 -23.19
CA LEU A 212 4.82 0.02 -23.83
C LEU A 212 6.32 0.11 -23.61
N GLY A 213 7.00 -1.02 -23.42
CA GLY A 213 8.46 -1.09 -23.56
C GLY A 213 8.91 -1.74 -24.87
N VAL A 214 8.01 -1.82 -25.85
CA VAL A 214 8.24 -2.36 -27.19
C VAL A 214 7.57 -1.47 -28.24
N ASN A 215 8.14 -1.41 -29.44
CA ASN A 215 7.55 -0.71 -30.59
C ASN A 215 7.28 -1.69 -31.75
N ASP A 216 6.77 -1.16 -32.85
CA ASP A 216 6.40 -1.91 -34.06
C ASP A 216 7.56 -2.64 -34.75
N THR A 217 8.79 -2.18 -34.53
CA THR A 217 10.00 -2.88 -34.99
C THR A 217 10.45 -4.00 -34.06
N GLN A 218 9.95 -4.01 -32.81
CA GLN A 218 10.36 -4.95 -31.76
C GLN A 218 9.26 -5.95 -31.40
N GLY A 219 7.99 -5.68 -31.73
CA GLY A 219 6.88 -6.53 -31.32
C GLY A 219 5.56 -6.16 -31.98
N SER A 220 4.48 -6.70 -31.44
CA SER A 220 3.11 -6.48 -31.92
C SER A 220 2.09 -6.55 -30.77
N GLY A 221 0.81 -6.30 -31.04
CA GLY A 221 -0.26 -6.43 -30.04
C GLY A 221 -0.46 -5.19 -29.17
N THR A 222 -1.03 -5.38 -27.98
CA THR A 222 -1.47 -4.30 -27.08
C THR A 222 -1.06 -4.57 -25.64
N ALA A 223 -0.75 -3.50 -24.89
CA ALA A 223 -0.82 -3.55 -23.44
C ALA A 223 -2.21 -3.07 -23.01
N GLN A 224 -2.84 -3.81 -22.12
CA GLN A 224 -4.08 -3.41 -21.45
C GLN A 224 -3.89 -3.61 -19.94
N VAL A 225 -4.04 -2.52 -19.20
CA VAL A 225 -3.84 -2.49 -17.76
C VAL A 225 -5.07 -1.89 -17.11
N ALA A 226 -5.65 -2.59 -16.14
CA ALA A 226 -6.86 -2.17 -15.46
C ALA A 226 -6.55 -1.83 -14.00
N PHE A 227 -6.79 -0.58 -13.61
CA PHE A 227 -6.54 -0.06 -12.26
C PHE A 227 -7.84 -0.09 -11.46
N THR A 228 -7.80 -0.66 -10.25
CA THR A 228 -8.91 -0.63 -9.28
C THR A 228 -8.61 0.23 -8.05
N GLY A 229 -7.40 0.80 -8.00
CA GLY A 229 -6.96 1.80 -7.03
C GLY A 229 -5.79 2.57 -7.61
N LEU A 230 -5.77 3.88 -7.41
CA LEU A 230 -4.67 4.78 -7.74
C LEU A 230 -4.75 5.97 -6.80
N ASP A 231 -3.67 6.25 -6.09
CA ASP A 231 -3.56 7.40 -5.21
C ASP A 231 -2.12 7.90 -5.17
N PHE A 232 -1.93 9.18 -4.86
CA PHE A 232 -0.60 9.73 -4.62
C PHE A 232 -0.66 10.90 -3.63
N SER A 233 0.45 11.16 -2.96
CA SER A 233 0.58 12.29 -2.04
C SER A 233 2.03 12.70 -1.86
N HIS A 234 2.24 13.96 -1.49
CA HIS A 234 3.53 14.50 -1.05
C HIS A 234 3.63 14.59 0.49
N ALA A 235 2.50 14.41 1.19
CA ALA A 235 2.51 14.30 2.64
C ALA A 235 3.25 13.03 3.08
N VAL A 236 3.89 13.11 4.25
CA VAL A 236 4.40 11.91 4.92
C VAL A 236 3.22 10.97 5.17
N ASP A 237 3.38 9.69 4.86
CA ASP A 237 2.38 8.61 5.01
C ASP A 237 1.05 8.81 4.25
N GLY A 238 1.00 9.76 3.31
CA GLY A 238 -0.14 9.95 2.41
C GLY A 238 -0.06 9.09 1.14
N GLY A 239 -1.11 9.13 0.33
CA GLY A 239 -1.09 8.53 -1.02
C GLY A 239 -1.25 7.01 -1.01
N LEU A 240 -1.90 6.47 0.03
CA LEU A 240 -2.06 5.04 0.27
C LEU A 240 -3.39 4.46 -0.24
N GLY A 241 -4.31 5.28 -0.77
CA GLY A 241 -5.63 4.83 -1.24
C GLY A 241 -5.59 3.85 -2.42
N GLY A 242 -4.45 3.72 -3.11
CA GLY A 242 -4.21 2.72 -4.15
C GLY A 242 -3.55 1.43 -3.63
N TRP A 243 -3.05 1.42 -2.40
CA TRP A 243 -2.36 0.28 -1.79
C TRP A 243 -3.35 -0.69 -1.17
N LYS A 244 -3.26 -1.97 -1.51
CA LYS A 244 -4.12 -3.01 -0.96
C LYS A 244 -3.31 -4.23 -0.52
N ALA A 245 -2.31 -4.01 0.35
CA ALA A 245 -1.58 -5.11 1.00
C ALA A 245 -2.43 -6.02 1.90
N ASP A 246 -3.70 -5.66 2.10
CA ASP A 246 -4.67 -6.42 2.88
C ASP A 246 -5.77 -7.05 2.01
N ALA A 247 -5.68 -6.96 0.67
CA ALA A 247 -6.67 -7.53 -0.26
C ALA A 247 -6.04 -8.56 -1.21
N LEU A 248 -6.36 -9.85 -1.03
CA LEU A 248 -5.94 -10.90 -1.97
C LEU A 248 -6.97 -11.24 -3.05
N PRO A 249 -6.50 -11.80 -4.18
CA PRO A 249 -7.09 -11.54 -5.49
C PRO A 249 -8.41 -12.27 -5.68
N THR A 250 -9.40 -11.57 -6.23
CA THR A 250 -10.50 -12.20 -6.92
C THR A 250 -10.00 -12.68 -8.29
N SER A 251 -9.88 -14.00 -8.48
CA SER A 251 -9.78 -14.57 -9.82
C SER A 251 -11.09 -15.29 -10.17
N PRO A 252 -11.67 -15.04 -11.36
CA PRO A 252 -12.83 -15.77 -11.82
C PRO A 252 -12.41 -17.15 -12.33
N GLY A 253 -12.62 -18.17 -11.49
CA GLY A 253 -12.83 -19.57 -11.87
C GLY A 253 -11.73 -20.24 -12.72
N ASN A 254 -10.98 -21.16 -12.10
CA ASN A 254 -10.89 -22.56 -12.53
C ASN A 254 -10.14 -23.35 -11.44
N GLY A 255 -10.70 -24.50 -11.08
CA GLY A 255 -10.37 -25.21 -9.86
C GLY A 255 -8.96 -25.80 -9.83
N HIS A 256 -8.08 -25.14 -9.10
CA HIS A 256 -6.93 -25.77 -8.44
C HIS A 256 -7.13 -25.69 -6.93
N PRO A 257 -6.79 -26.75 -6.16
CA PRO A 257 -6.91 -26.71 -4.71
C PRO A 257 -5.95 -25.66 -4.16
N LEU A 258 -6.44 -24.86 -3.21
CA LEU A 258 -5.64 -23.94 -2.40
C LEU A 258 -4.46 -24.71 -1.77
N PRO A 259 -3.21 -24.23 -1.88
CA PRO A 259 -2.18 -24.65 -0.95
C PRO A 259 -2.54 -24.14 0.45
N GLU A 260 -2.25 -24.96 1.45
CA GLU A 260 -2.38 -24.63 2.88
C GLU A 260 -1.61 -23.34 3.22
N VAL A 261 -2.21 -22.53 4.09
CA VAL A 261 -1.65 -21.24 4.52
C VAL A 261 -0.34 -21.48 5.32
N PRO A 262 0.77 -20.82 4.95
CA PRO A 262 2.04 -20.81 5.67
C PRO A 262 2.10 -19.74 6.76
N GLY A 263 2.97 -19.96 7.76
CA GLY A 263 3.23 -19.06 8.89
C GLY A 263 4.15 -17.86 8.58
N PRO A 264 4.38 -16.97 9.57
CA PRO A 264 4.79 -15.58 9.36
C PRO A 264 6.30 -15.32 9.59
N HIS A 265 6.94 -14.45 8.79
CA HIS A 265 8.20 -13.78 9.15
C HIS A 265 8.43 -12.44 8.40
N MET A 266 7.80 -11.36 8.87
CA MET A 266 8.51 -10.11 9.12
C MET A 266 8.61 -9.99 10.65
N PRO A 267 9.59 -9.29 11.24
CA PRO A 267 9.74 -9.30 12.69
C PRO A 267 8.54 -8.59 13.31
N VAL A 268 7.59 -9.38 13.81
CA VAL A 268 6.94 -9.10 15.08
C VAL A 268 8.06 -8.70 16.03
N PRO A 269 7.94 -7.66 16.88
CA PRO A 269 8.71 -7.66 18.12
C PRO A 269 8.60 -9.07 18.66
N SER A 270 9.71 -9.76 18.86
CA SER A 270 9.66 -11.11 19.41
C SER A 270 8.93 -10.98 20.74
N LEU A 271 7.65 -11.38 20.76
CA LEU A 271 6.90 -11.51 21.99
C LEU A 271 7.77 -12.42 22.89
N PRO A 272 8.09 -12.01 24.12
CA PRO A 272 8.87 -12.83 25.01
C PRO A 272 8.21 -14.21 25.09
N SER A 273 9.07 -15.22 25.12
CA SER A 273 8.67 -16.63 25.12
C SER A 273 7.55 -16.92 26.11
N LYS A 274 6.48 -17.57 25.62
CA LYS A 274 5.46 -18.33 26.36
C LYS A 274 5.65 -18.29 27.88
N GLY A 275 4.90 -17.42 28.54
CA GLY A 275 4.71 -17.49 29.98
C GLY A 275 3.97 -18.78 30.34
N ASP A 276 4.37 -19.40 31.44
CA ASP A 276 3.82 -20.65 31.95
C ASP A 276 2.33 -20.49 32.36
N GLY A 277 1.40 -20.52 31.39
CA GLY A 277 -0.04 -20.38 31.66
C GLY A 277 -0.99 -20.36 30.46
N GLU A 278 -0.49 -20.22 29.22
CA GLU A 278 -1.34 -20.07 28.03
C GLU A 278 -2.03 -21.36 27.56
N SER A 279 -3.19 -21.20 26.94
CA SER A 279 -4.07 -22.29 26.56
C SER A 279 -3.55 -23.06 25.33
N ASP A 280 -3.84 -24.37 25.24
CA ASP A 280 -3.54 -25.21 24.07
C ASP A 280 -4.51 -24.97 22.88
N ALA A 281 -5.28 -23.88 22.91
CA ALA A 281 -6.19 -23.56 21.81
C ALA A 281 -5.38 -23.17 20.56
N PRO A 282 -5.76 -23.67 19.37
CA PRO A 282 -5.11 -23.27 18.14
C PRO A 282 -5.51 -21.83 17.79
N GLY A 283 -4.51 -21.00 17.48
CA GLY A 283 -4.73 -19.65 16.96
C GLY A 283 -5.57 -19.63 15.67
N GLN A 284 -6.31 -18.56 15.49
CA GLN A 284 -7.26 -18.33 14.41
C GLN A 284 -6.83 -17.14 13.55
N THR A 285 -7.30 -17.13 12.31
CA THR A 285 -7.24 -15.94 11.46
C THR A 285 -8.67 -15.51 11.15
N LEU A 286 -9.08 -14.36 11.67
CA LEU A 286 -10.41 -13.79 11.53
C LEU A 286 -10.32 -12.50 10.72
N SER A 287 -11.20 -12.36 9.73
CA SER A 287 -11.35 -11.13 8.95
C SER A 287 -12.82 -10.77 8.84
N GLY A 288 -13.17 -9.56 9.26
CA GLY A 288 -14.49 -8.95 9.08
C GLY A 288 -14.70 -8.47 7.65
N THR A 289 -15.74 -7.64 7.47
CA THR A 289 -16.11 -7.05 6.19
C THR A 289 -16.17 -5.53 6.31
N ALA A 290 -16.86 -4.84 5.40
CA ALA A 290 -17.08 -3.39 5.52
C ALA A 290 -18.29 -3.03 6.41
N ARG A 291 -18.69 -3.92 7.31
CA ARG A 291 -19.86 -3.79 8.18
C ARG A 291 -19.39 -3.82 9.63
N ASN A 292 -20.17 -3.17 10.50
CA ASN A 292 -19.97 -3.25 11.93
C ASN A 292 -20.18 -4.70 12.43
N GLU A 293 -19.13 -5.30 12.95
CA GLU A 293 -19.04 -6.70 13.32
C GLU A 293 -18.44 -6.88 14.72
N THR A 294 -18.58 -8.09 15.26
CA THR A 294 -17.90 -8.50 16.49
C THR A 294 -17.11 -9.75 16.17
N LEU A 295 -15.79 -9.64 16.25
CA LEU A 295 -14.85 -10.71 15.98
C LEU A 295 -14.17 -11.10 17.29
N ALA A 296 -14.23 -12.38 17.61
CA ALA A 296 -13.67 -12.93 18.85
C ALA A 296 -12.76 -14.11 18.51
N GLY A 297 -11.50 -13.98 18.92
CA GLY A 297 -10.47 -15.00 18.87
C GLY A 297 -10.75 -16.17 19.81
N SER A 298 -9.76 -17.05 19.83
CA SER A 298 -9.69 -18.22 20.67
C SER A 298 -8.88 -17.95 21.95
N GLY A 299 -8.15 -18.94 22.45
CA GLY A 299 -7.27 -18.78 23.60
C GLY A 299 -5.79 -18.96 23.26
N GLY A 300 -5.44 -18.96 21.97
CA GLY A 300 -4.06 -18.97 21.50
C GLY A 300 -3.89 -17.98 20.38
N ASP A 301 -2.64 -17.68 20.03
CA ASP A 301 -2.20 -16.56 19.18
C ASP A 301 -3.05 -16.34 17.92
N ASP A 302 -3.98 -15.38 17.98
CA ASP A 302 -4.93 -15.07 16.94
C ASP A 302 -4.47 -13.88 16.08
N THR A 303 -4.96 -13.84 14.85
CA THR A 303 -4.81 -12.70 13.93
C THR A 303 -6.20 -12.23 13.55
N ILE A 304 -6.62 -11.05 14.03
CA ILE A 304 -7.97 -10.53 13.87
C ILE A 304 -7.93 -9.20 13.10
N ARG A 305 -8.76 -9.07 12.07
CA ARG A 305 -8.86 -7.86 11.23
C ARG A 305 -10.32 -7.42 11.09
N GLY A 306 -10.67 -6.22 11.56
CA GLY A 306 -12.01 -5.64 11.44
C GLY A 306 -12.39 -5.33 10.00
N GLN A 307 -11.47 -4.72 9.26
CA GLN A 307 -11.61 -4.25 7.88
C GLN A 307 -12.32 -2.91 7.78
N GLY A 308 -13.64 -2.87 7.70
CA GLY A 308 -14.38 -1.62 7.55
C GLY A 308 -15.65 -1.61 8.39
N GLY A 309 -16.08 -0.44 8.85
CA GLY A 309 -17.22 -0.35 9.77
C GLY A 309 -16.74 -0.21 11.21
N ASP A 310 -17.66 0.13 12.12
CA ASP A 310 -17.32 0.30 13.54
C ASP A 310 -17.38 -1.09 14.22
N ASP A 311 -16.23 -1.72 14.44
CA ASP A 311 -16.08 -3.12 14.87
C ASP A 311 -15.74 -3.28 16.35
N VAL A 312 -15.94 -4.50 16.86
CA VAL A 312 -15.46 -4.95 18.17
C VAL A 312 -14.57 -6.16 17.98
N LEU A 313 -13.27 -6.02 18.27
CA LEU A 313 -12.25 -7.06 18.14
C LEU A 313 -11.79 -7.51 19.53
N ASN A 314 -11.79 -8.82 19.77
CA ASN A 314 -11.36 -9.43 21.02
C ASN A 314 -10.40 -10.60 20.74
N GLY A 315 -9.12 -10.47 21.10
CA GLY A 315 -8.11 -11.54 20.96
C GLY A 315 -8.28 -12.65 22.01
N ALA A 316 -8.68 -12.25 23.22
CA ALA A 316 -8.94 -13.06 24.40
C ALA A 316 -7.69 -13.54 25.13
N SER A 317 -7.02 -14.63 24.76
CA SER A 317 -5.74 -14.97 25.40
C SER A 317 -4.76 -15.54 24.41
N GLY A 318 -3.47 -15.33 24.64
CA GLY A 318 -2.41 -15.63 23.67
C GLY A 318 -1.75 -14.34 23.20
N GLY A 319 -0.71 -14.46 22.38
CA GLY A 319 -0.07 -13.30 21.76
C GLY A 319 -0.80 -12.92 20.47
N ASP A 320 -1.80 -12.05 20.58
CA ASP A 320 -2.73 -11.75 19.50
C ASP A 320 -2.28 -10.57 18.65
N ILE A 321 -2.72 -10.53 17.39
CA ILE A 321 -2.52 -9.39 16.50
C ILE A 321 -3.88 -8.87 16.01
N LEU A 322 -4.24 -7.66 16.45
CA LEU A 322 -5.52 -7.02 16.16
C LEU A 322 -5.35 -5.77 15.30
N TRP A 323 -6.03 -5.74 14.16
CA TRP A 323 -6.17 -4.56 13.30
C TRP A 323 -7.63 -4.14 13.17
N GLY A 324 -8.02 -2.95 13.63
CA GLY A 324 -9.35 -2.38 13.37
C GLY A 324 -9.55 -2.07 11.88
N ASN A 325 -8.53 -1.43 11.29
CA ASN A 325 -8.52 -0.88 9.94
C ASN A 325 -9.44 0.33 9.80
N GLY A 326 -10.63 0.21 9.22
CA GLY A 326 -11.44 1.37 8.85
C GLY A 326 -12.70 1.52 9.67
N GLY A 327 -12.79 2.48 10.59
CA GLY A 327 -14.03 2.70 11.34
C GLY A 327 -13.71 3.17 12.75
N ARG A 328 -14.72 3.31 13.62
CA ARG A 328 -14.44 3.52 15.04
C ARG A 328 -14.52 2.20 15.76
N ASP A 329 -13.37 1.61 15.99
CA ASP A 329 -13.27 0.25 16.48
C ASP A 329 -13.03 0.19 17.99
N ILE A 330 -13.41 -0.94 18.58
CA ILE A 330 -13.09 -1.31 19.96
C ILE A 330 -12.17 -2.52 19.92
N LEU A 331 -10.93 -2.36 20.35
CA LEU A 331 -9.92 -3.42 20.36
C LEU A 331 -9.61 -3.85 21.79
N ARG A 332 -9.71 -5.15 22.06
CA ARG A 332 -9.28 -5.80 23.30
C ARG A 332 -8.31 -6.91 22.93
N GLY A 333 -7.03 -6.74 23.26
CA GLY A 333 -6.01 -7.77 23.05
C GLY A 333 -6.37 -9.00 23.88
N GLY A 334 -6.22 -8.86 25.20
CA GLY A 334 -6.64 -9.90 26.12
C GLY A 334 -5.57 -10.12 27.16
N ALA A 335 -5.28 -11.38 27.47
CA ALA A 335 -4.13 -11.76 28.28
C ALA A 335 -3.07 -12.40 27.39
N GLY A 336 -1.84 -11.90 27.46
CA GLY A 336 -0.75 -12.33 26.59
C GLY A 336 -0.04 -11.09 26.08
N ASP A 337 0.97 -11.22 25.25
CA ASP A 337 1.65 -10.03 24.74
C ASP A 337 1.09 -9.70 23.35
N ASP A 338 0.21 -8.71 23.27
CA ASP A 338 -0.58 -8.44 22.08
C ASP A 338 0.01 -7.31 21.24
N TRP A 339 -0.35 -7.29 19.95
CA TRP A 339 -0.10 -6.16 19.08
C TRP A 339 -1.42 -5.61 18.55
N LEU A 340 -1.68 -4.32 18.78
CA LEU A 340 -2.95 -3.66 18.46
C LEU A 340 -2.74 -2.44 17.58
N LYS A 341 -3.57 -2.28 16.55
CA LYS A 341 -3.63 -1.07 15.70
C LYS A 341 -5.07 -0.78 15.31
N GLY A 342 -5.61 0.35 15.76
CA GLY A 342 -6.98 0.79 15.46
C GLY A 342 -7.17 1.09 13.98
N GLY A 343 -6.31 1.91 13.39
CA GLY A 343 -6.38 2.24 11.97
C GLY A 343 -7.01 3.62 11.74
N ASP A 344 -7.86 3.78 10.74
CA ASP A 344 -8.50 5.04 10.38
C ASP A 344 -9.61 5.40 11.39
N SER A 345 -9.81 6.71 11.61
CA SER A 345 -10.75 7.26 12.60
C SER A 345 -10.20 7.23 14.03
N LYS A 346 -11.08 7.12 15.03
CA LYS A 346 -10.75 7.28 16.44
C LYS A 346 -11.22 6.05 17.17
N ASP A 347 -10.27 5.23 17.56
CA ASP A 347 -10.52 3.91 18.11
C ASP A 347 -10.42 3.91 19.63
N THR A 348 -10.91 2.82 20.20
CA THR A 348 -10.96 2.58 21.63
C THR A 348 -10.21 1.30 21.94
N TYR A 349 -9.19 1.38 22.78
CA TYR A 349 -8.43 0.22 23.21
C TYR A 349 -8.74 -0.09 24.67
N VAL A 350 -9.06 -1.36 24.95
CA VAL A 350 -9.54 -1.79 26.26
C VAL A 350 -8.57 -2.78 26.89
N PHE A 351 -8.12 -2.49 28.11
CA PHE A 351 -7.15 -3.28 28.84
C PHE A 351 -7.72 -3.80 30.15
N GLU A 352 -7.52 -5.10 30.40
CA GLU A 352 -7.85 -5.80 31.65
C GLU A 352 -6.63 -5.97 32.56
N THR A 353 -6.83 -6.40 33.81
CA THR A 353 -5.70 -6.81 34.65
C THR A 353 -4.99 -8.04 34.08
N ASN A 354 -3.66 -8.07 34.17
CA ASN A 354 -2.81 -9.13 33.61
C ASN A 354 -2.91 -9.26 32.07
N HIS A 355 -3.08 -8.12 31.41
CA HIS A 355 -3.15 -8.07 29.96
C HIS A 355 -1.79 -8.32 29.28
N GLY A 356 -0.68 -8.47 30.01
CA GLY A 356 0.65 -8.73 29.46
C GLY A 356 1.40 -7.48 28.99
N HIS A 357 2.35 -7.66 28.08
CA HIS A 357 3.23 -6.63 27.52
C HIS A 357 2.82 -6.28 26.08
N ASP A 358 1.80 -5.46 25.96
CA ASP A 358 1.20 -5.14 24.67
C ASP A 358 1.97 -4.05 23.93
N THR A 359 1.86 -4.09 22.61
CA THR A 359 2.30 -3.03 21.71
C THR A 359 1.08 -2.41 21.04
N LEU A 360 0.95 -1.10 21.15
CA LEU A 360 -0.10 -0.34 20.50
C LEU A 360 0.52 0.58 19.46
N ALA A 361 0.32 0.23 18.19
CA ALA A 361 0.93 0.90 17.07
C ALA A 361 0.05 2.04 16.55
N GLU A 362 0.69 3.19 16.28
CA GLU A 362 0.05 4.38 15.71
C GLU A 362 -1.05 4.99 16.59
N PHE A 363 -0.86 5.05 17.91
CA PHE A 363 -1.81 5.76 18.79
C PHE A 363 -1.90 7.26 18.47
N ARG A 364 -3.10 7.73 18.17
CA ARG A 364 -3.35 9.09 17.69
C ARG A 364 -4.12 9.92 18.70
N LYS A 365 -3.98 11.24 18.57
CA LYS A 365 -4.66 12.19 19.44
C LYS A 365 -6.18 12.04 19.35
N GLY A 366 -6.80 11.79 20.50
CA GLY A 366 -8.25 11.72 20.64
C GLY A 366 -8.84 10.34 20.36
N GLU A 367 -7.99 9.30 20.29
CA GLU A 367 -8.37 7.92 20.58
C GLU A 367 -8.57 7.73 22.09
N ALA A 368 -9.21 6.62 22.46
CA ALA A 368 -9.58 6.32 23.84
C ALA A 368 -8.81 5.12 24.40
N LEU A 369 -8.39 5.25 25.65
CA LEU A 369 -7.86 4.14 26.46
C LEU A 369 -8.84 3.85 27.58
N ILE A 370 -9.37 2.64 27.60
CA ILE A 370 -10.26 2.14 28.64
C ILE A 370 -9.48 1.14 29.49
N PHE A 371 -9.39 1.41 30.78
CA PHE A 371 -8.80 0.48 31.74
C PHE A 371 -9.91 -0.07 32.64
N GLU A 372 -10.03 -1.39 32.65
CA GLU A 372 -10.96 -2.11 33.52
C GLU A 372 -10.49 -2.04 34.98
N ALA A 373 -11.38 -2.41 35.91
CA ALA A 373 -11.15 -2.20 37.34
C ALA A 373 -9.85 -2.84 37.84
N GLY A 374 -9.04 -2.04 38.54
CA GLY A 374 -7.85 -2.50 39.26
C GLY A 374 -6.49 -2.16 38.64
N LEU A 375 -6.45 -1.54 37.45
CA LEU A 375 -5.20 -1.13 36.81
C LEU A 375 -4.65 0.21 37.35
N PHE A 376 -5.52 1.21 37.53
CA PHE A 376 -5.14 2.52 38.07
C PHE A 376 -6.24 3.07 38.99
N GLU A 377 -5.85 3.76 40.07
CA GLU A 377 -6.80 4.43 40.97
C GLU A 377 -7.31 5.77 40.41
N SER A 378 -6.51 6.43 39.55
CA SER A 378 -6.85 7.68 38.90
C SER A 378 -6.16 7.87 37.56
N VAL A 379 -6.71 8.72 36.69
CA VAL A 379 -6.08 9.09 35.40
C VAL A 379 -4.71 9.75 35.63
N SER A 380 -4.52 10.43 36.75
CA SER A 380 -3.23 11.02 37.10
C SER A 380 -2.17 9.95 37.37
N ASP A 381 -2.56 8.84 37.99
CA ASP A 381 -1.64 7.71 38.25
C ASP A 381 -1.27 7.01 36.95
N ALA A 382 -2.26 6.79 36.07
CA ALA A 382 -2.04 6.23 34.74
C ALA A 382 -1.06 7.09 33.92
N LYS A 383 -1.28 8.40 33.84
CA LYS A 383 -0.36 9.31 33.14
C LYS A 383 1.02 9.39 33.81
N GLY A 384 1.09 9.24 35.13
CA GLY A 384 2.34 9.21 35.89
C GLY A 384 3.20 7.97 35.63
N ALA A 385 2.59 6.89 35.14
CA ALA A 385 3.26 5.64 34.80
C ALA A 385 3.78 5.57 33.35
N LEU A 386 3.70 6.69 32.61
CA LEU A 386 4.26 6.80 31.26
C LEU A 386 5.76 7.13 31.28
N HIS A 387 6.54 6.41 30.48
CA HIS A 387 7.99 6.57 30.37
C HIS A 387 8.44 6.55 28.91
N GLN A 388 9.27 7.52 28.50
CA GLN A 388 9.94 7.46 27.20
C GLN A 388 11.03 6.38 27.23
N THR A 389 11.07 5.59 26.19
CA THR A 389 12.15 4.64 25.88
C THR A 389 12.66 4.90 24.46
N ASP A 390 13.70 4.17 24.04
CA ASP A 390 14.23 4.25 22.67
C ASP A 390 13.23 3.68 21.65
N ASP A 391 12.38 2.73 22.07
CA ASP A 391 11.43 2.00 21.22
C ASP A 391 10.03 2.63 21.20
N GLY A 392 9.78 3.66 22.02
CA GLY A 392 8.48 4.32 22.12
C GLY A 392 8.17 4.82 23.52
N ILE A 393 6.90 5.08 23.80
CA ILE A 393 6.42 5.46 25.14
C ILE A 393 5.83 4.22 25.79
N VAL A 394 6.27 3.88 26.98
CA VAL A 394 5.76 2.73 27.75
C VAL A 394 4.84 3.23 28.86
N LEU A 395 3.64 2.66 28.97
CA LEU A 395 2.78 2.76 30.15
C LEU A 395 2.95 1.49 30.99
N VAL A 396 3.42 1.62 32.22
CA VAL A 396 3.51 0.47 33.15
C VAL A 396 2.16 0.33 33.88
N THR A 397 1.48 -0.79 33.67
CA THR A 397 0.11 -1.02 34.15
C THR A 397 0.04 -2.00 35.34
N GLY A 398 1.15 -2.65 35.68
CA GLY A 398 1.27 -3.58 36.80
C GLY A 398 2.71 -4.03 37.02
N SER A 399 2.92 -5.04 37.87
CA SER A 399 4.28 -5.58 38.11
C SER A 399 4.86 -6.34 36.91
N ASP A 400 4.00 -6.95 36.09
CA ASP A 400 4.35 -7.74 34.90
C ASP A 400 3.39 -7.42 33.73
N SER A 401 2.97 -6.17 33.60
CA SER A 401 2.16 -5.72 32.45
C SER A 401 2.50 -4.29 32.05
N SER A 402 2.50 -4.05 30.75
CA SER A 402 2.83 -2.75 30.18
C SER A 402 2.25 -2.57 28.79
N ILE A 403 2.10 -1.34 28.34
CA ILE A 403 1.72 -1.01 26.96
C ILE A 403 2.83 -0.17 26.34
N LEU A 404 3.44 -0.64 25.27
CA LEU A 404 4.37 0.10 24.44
C LEU A 404 3.61 0.81 23.30
N PHE A 405 3.58 2.13 23.32
CA PHE A 405 3.09 2.94 22.23
C PHE A 405 4.22 3.22 21.24
N THR A 406 4.14 2.64 20.04
CA THR A 406 5.08 2.95 18.95
C THR A 406 4.54 4.11 18.12
N ASP A 407 5.45 4.91 17.55
CA ASP A 407 5.13 6.03 16.64
C ASP A 407 4.16 7.06 17.25
N THR A 408 4.26 7.23 18.58
CA THR A 408 3.38 8.05 19.41
C THR A 408 4.15 9.15 20.14
N SER A 409 3.46 10.24 20.48
CA SER A 409 3.99 11.32 21.31
C SER A 409 3.22 11.45 22.63
N PHE A 410 3.88 11.99 23.66
CA PHE A 410 3.21 12.34 24.91
C PHE A 410 2.03 13.31 24.70
N ASP A 411 2.07 14.17 23.68
CA ASP A 411 0.97 15.08 23.36
C ASP A 411 -0.28 14.33 22.87
N HIS A 412 -0.11 13.22 22.15
CA HIS A 412 -1.23 12.36 21.75
C HIS A 412 -1.85 11.67 22.97
N LEU A 413 -1.01 11.07 23.83
CA LEU A 413 -1.44 10.42 25.06
C LEU A 413 -2.09 11.40 26.05
N ASN A 414 -1.56 12.62 26.15
CA ASN A 414 -2.14 13.67 26.99
C ASN A 414 -3.52 14.13 26.49
N GLY A 415 -3.73 14.10 25.18
CA GLY A 415 -4.98 14.43 24.50
C GLY A 415 -5.92 13.25 24.26
N ALA A 416 -5.61 12.06 24.76
CA ALA A 416 -6.47 10.88 24.73
C ALA A 416 -7.61 10.99 25.74
N ASP A 417 -8.69 10.25 25.47
CA ASP A 417 -9.77 10.05 26.43
C ASP A 417 -9.43 8.86 27.32
N TRP A 418 -9.01 9.13 28.56
CA TRP A 418 -8.68 8.11 29.57
C TRP A 418 -9.93 7.78 30.39
N ILE A 419 -10.40 6.54 30.27
CA ILE A 419 -11.59 6.06 30.97
C ILE A 419 -11.15 4.95 31.92
N LEU A 420 -11.40 5.16 33.21
CA LEU A 420 -11.17 4.15 34.24
C LEU A 420 -12.53 3.63 34.72
N HIS A 421 -12.74 2.32 34.60
CA HIS A 421 -13.88 1.67 35.24
C HIS A 421 -13.48 1.28 36.67
N GLY A 422 -14.24 1.77 37.65
CA GLY A 422 -14.01 1.55 39.08
C GLY A 422 -14.95 0.55 39.72
#